data_AF-A0A7J7LWJ1-F1
#
_entry.id   AF-A0A7J7LWJ1-F1
#
_cell.length_a   1.000
_cell.length_b   1.000
_cell.length_c   1.000
_cell.angle_alpha   90.00
_cell.angle_beta   90.00
_cell.angle_gamma   90.00
#
_symmetry.space_group_name_H-M   'P 1'
#
loop_
_entity.id
_entity.type
_entity.pdbx_description
1 polymer ?
#
loop_
_entity_poly.entity_id
_entity_poly.type
_entity_poly.pdbx_seq_one_letter_code
_entity_poly.pdbx_strand_id
1 'polypeptide(L)'
;MCKMPYGVQWKLIPELRACKSGNFELASKEVNNVIAEGYPVSQMISQLFDVVIEENDLSDEQKARICKKMGESDKRLIDGAYTFLQLMDVASAIIRAVCNMQEEFH
;
A
#
# COMPACT_ATOMS: atom_id res chain seq x y z
N MET A 1 -25.54 2.31 -9.58
CA MET A 1 -24.83 1.79 -8.39
C MET A 1 -24.36 0.38 -8.72
N CYS A 2 -23.09 0.19 -9.08
CA CYS A 2 -22.54 -1.15 -9.25
C CYS A 2 -22.30 -1.76 -7.87
N LYS A 3 -22.89 -2.94 -7.63
CA LYS A 3 -22.62 -3.75 -6.44
C LYS A 3 -21.38 -4.61 -6.71
N MET A 4 -20.38 -4.50 -5.86
CA MET A 4 -19.23 -5.42 -5.80
C MET A 4 -19.53 -6.51 -4.75
N PRO A 5 -19.18 -7.79 -5.00
CA PRO A 5 -19.55 -8.89 -4.12
C PRO A 5 -18.48 -9.20 -3.06
N TYR A 6 -18.94 -9.62 -1.89
CA TYR A 6 -18.22 -10.18 -0.74
C TYR A 6 -17.37 -9.24 0.15
N GLY A 7 -18.01 -8.73 1.20
CA GLY A 7 -17.41 -8.77 2.55
C GLY A 7 -16.35 -7.75 2.95
N VAL A 8 -15.90 -6.85 2.07
CA VAL A 8 -15.04 -5.72 2.46
C VAL A 8 -15.84 -4.43 2.35
N GLN A 9 -16.28 -3.94 3.50
CA GLN A 9 -17.02 -2.70 3.61
C GLN A 9 -16.10 -1.54 3.19
N TRP A 10 -16.41 -0.91 2.06
CA TRP A 10 -15.74 0.22 1.41
C TRP A 10 -15.57 1.45 2.32
N LYS A 11 -14.72 1.38 3.34
CA LYS A 11 -14.33 2.52 4.18
C LYS A 11 -12.88 2.96 3.98
N LEU A 12 -12.08 2.19 3.27
CA LEU A 12 -10.66 2.43 3.09
C LEU A 12 -10.45 2.71 1.59
N ILE A 13 -9.91 3.85 1.15
CA ILE A 13 -8.46 4.08 1.20
C ILE A 13 -8.05 5.51 1.63
N PRO A 14 -8.11 5.85 2.93
CA PRO A 14 -7.33 6.93 3.53
C PRO A 14 -5.82 6.72 3.36
N GLU A 15 -5.32 5.49 3.22
CA GLU A 15 -3.90 5.15 3.24
C GLU A 15 -3.17 5.72 2.04
N LEU A 16 -3.67 5.50 0.82
CA LEU A 16 -3.11 6.13 -0.39
C LEU A 16 -3.23 7.65 -0.31
N ARG A 17 -4.33 8.20 0.25
CA ARG A 17 -4.47 9.66 0.43
C ARG A 17 -3.44 10.19 1.44
N ALA A 18 -3.18 9.47 2.53
CA ALA A 18 -2.15 9.77 3.51
C ALA A 18 -0.75 9.65 2.90
N CYS A 19 -0.50 8.59 2.12
CA CYS A 19 0.75 8.39 1.38
C CYS A 19 0.97 9.51 0.34
N LYS A 20 -0.08 9.89 -0.40
CA LYS A 20 -0.04 10.99 -1.38
C LYS A 20 0.16 12.35 -0.72
N SER A 21 -0.32 12.52 0.53
CA SER A 21 -0.05 13.72 1.32
C SER A 21 1.37 13.79 1.90
N GLY A 22 2.16 12.71 1.79
CA GLY A 22 3.48 12.59 2.41
C GLY A 22 3.43 12.50 3.94
N ASN A 23 2.26 12.38 4.54
CA ASN A 23 2.09 12.34 5.98
C ASN A 23 2.26 10.90 6.51
N PHE A 24 3.49 10.59 6.88
CA PHE A 24 3.88 9.29 7.41
C PHE A 24 3.14 8.93 8.73
N GLU A 25 2.84 9.92 9.58
CA GLU A 25 2.13 9.69 10.84
C GLU A 25 0.68 9.23 10.58
N LEU A 26 0.02 9.82 9.59
CA LEU A 26 -1.29 9.36 9.14
C LEU A 26 -1.21 7.94 8.55
N ALA A 27 -0.23 7.66 7.69
CA ALA A 27 -0.05 6.33 7.13
C ALA A 27 0.19 5.27 8.22
N SER A 28 1.03 5.58 9.22
CA SER A 28 1.30 4.70 10.36
C SER A 28 0.07 4.43 11.22
N LYS A 29 -0.76 5.46 11.45
CA LYS A 29 -2.01 5.32 12.18
C LYS A 29 -2.99 4.39 11.46
N GLU A 30 -3.16 4.55 10.15
CA GLU A 30 -4.06 3.70 9.39
C GLU A 30 -3.55 2.25 9.32
N VAL A 31 -2.24 2.03 9.14
CA VAL A 31 -1.65 0.68 9.21
C VAL A 31 -1.93 0.01 10.56
N ASN A 32 -1.82 0.74 11.67
CA ASN A 32 -2.16 0.21 13.00
C ASN A 32 -3.65 -0.14 13.13
N ASN A 33 -4.55 0.69 12.59
CA ASN A 33 -5.99 0.40 12.59
C ASN A 33 -6.29 -0.91 11.87
N VAL A 34 -5.69 -1.13 10.70
CA VAL A 34 -6.02 -2.31 9.89
C VAL A 34 -5.49 -3.60 10.50
N ILE A 35 -4.34 -3.54 11.18
CA ILE A 35 -3.84 -4.67 11.97
C ILE A 35 -4.73 -4.91 13.20
N ALA A 36 -5.19 -3.86 13.88
CA ALA A 36 -6.07 -3.97 15.03
C ALA A 36 -7.46 -4.55 14.67
N GLU A 37 -7.95 -4.26 13.47
CA GLU A 37 -9.19 -4.85 12.92
C GLU A 37 -8.99 -6.29 12.41
N GLY A 38 -7.74 -6.77 12.34
CA GLY A 38 -7.41 -8.16 12.03
C GLY A 38 -7.54 -8.54 10.55
N TYR A 39 -7.52 -7.56 9.63
CA TYR A 39 -7.59 -7.89 8.21
C TYR A 39 -6.31 -8.55 7.69
N PRO A 40 -6.41 -9.48 6.73
CA PRO A 40 -5.24 -10.03 6.06
C PRO A 40 -4.48 -8.95 5.30
N VAL A 41 -3.20 -8.76 5.65
CA VAL A 41 -2.36 -7.74 5.01
C VAL A 41 -2.16 -8.00 3.52
N SER A 42 -2.08 -9.26 3.08
CA SER A 42 -2.00 -9.61 1.66
C SER A 42 -3.21 -9.12 0.87
N GLN A 43 -4.40 -9.10 1.48
CA GLN A 43 -5.60 -8.55 0.86
C GLN A 43 -5.50 -7.03 0.72
N MET A 44 -4.95 -6.33 1.72
CA MET A 44 -4.71 -4.89 1.62
C MET A 44 -3.71 -4.55 0.52
N ILE A 45 -2.58 -5.28 0.43
CA ILE A 45 -1.57 -5.05 -0.60
C ILE A 45 -2.19 -5.23 -1.98
N SER A 46 -3.05 -6.24 -2.14
CA SER A 46 -3.79 -6.47 -3.39
C SER A 46 -4.74 -5.31 -3.74
N GLN A 47 -5.48 -4.78 -2.77
CA GLN A 47 -6.36 -3.61 -2.98
C GLN A 47 -5.56 -2.35 -3.31
N LEU A 48 -4.42 -2.16 -2.63
CA LEU A 48 -3.54 -1.03 -2.86
C LEU A 48 -2.89 -1.09 -4.24
N PHE A 49 -2.58 -2.30 -4.72
CA PHE A 49 -2.11 -2.55 -6.08
C PHE A 49 -3.13 -2.08 -7.11
N ASP A 50 -4.40 -2.50 -6.99
CA ASP A 50 -5.48 -2.11 -7.90
C ASP A 50 -5.62 -0.57 -7.99
N VAL A 51 -5.43 0.13 -6.87
CA VAL A 51 -5.52 1.59 -6.84
C VAL A 51 -4.29 2.27 -7.43
N VAL A 52 -3.09 1.73 -7.21
CA VAL A 52 -1.86 2.26 -7.80
C VAL A 52 -1.86 2.11 -9.32
N ILE A 53 -2.37 1.00 -9.86
CA ILE A 53 -2.44 0.80 -11.32
C ILE A 53 -3.44 1.76 -11.98
N GLU A 54 -4.56 2.07 -11.31
CA GLU A 54 -5.60 2.98 -11.79
C GLU A 54 -5.27 4.47 -11.62
N GLU A 55 -4.27 4.81 -10.80
CA GLU A 55 -3.86 6.20 -10.56
C GLU A 55 -3.20 6.83 -11.80
N ASN A 56 -3.77 7.92 -12.32
CA ASN A 56 -3.29 8.56 -13.55
C ASN A 56 -2.17 9.58 -13.29
N ASP A 57 -2.00 10.03 -12.06
CA ASP A 57 -0.95 10.99 -11.67
C ASP A 57 0.44 10.35 -11.54
N LEU A 58 0.54 9.02 -11.62
CA LEU A 58 1.78 8.27 -11.53
C LEU A 58 2.25 7.80 -12.91
N SER A 59 3.54 8.01 -13.20
CA SER A 59 4.17 7.44 -14.39
C SER A 59 4.30 5.92 -14.30
N ASP A 60 4.42 5.26 -15.44
CA ASP A 60 4.63 3.81 -15.51
C ASP A 60 5.88 3.37 -14.72
N GLU A 61 6.92 4.21 -14.68
CA GLU A 61 8.13 3.94 -13.90
C GLU A 61 7.84 4.02 -12.39
N GLN A 62 7.09 5.02 -11.94
CA GLN A 62 6.67 5.13 -10.53
C GLN A 62 5.80 3.94 -10.13
N LYS A 63 4.83 3.57 -10.96
CA LYS A 63 3.99 2.38 -10.76
C LYS A 63 4.83 1.12 -10.69
N ALA A 64 5.76 0.92 -11.62
CA ALA A 64 6.63 -0.25 -11.65
C ALA A 64 7.46 -0.40 -10.36
N ARG A 65 8.01 0.71 -9.82
CA ARG A 65 8.75 0.70 -8.55
C ARG A 65 7.86 0.30 -7.38
N ILE A 66 6.66 0.88 -7.28
CA ILE A 66 5.70 0.54 -6.23
C ILE A 66 5.29 -0.94 -6.32
N CYS A 67 4.92 -1.41 -7.51
CA CYS A 67 4.49 -2.80 -7.74
C CYS A 67 5.60 -3.80 -7.42
N LYS A 68 6.86 -3.48 -7.74
CA LYS A 68 8.02 -4.29 -7.33
C LYS A 68 8.06 -4.42 -5.80
N LYS A 69 7.92 -3.31 -5.08
CA LYS A 69 7.95 -3.32 -3.62
C LYS A 69 6.80 -4.10 -3.00
N MET A 70 5.59 -3.95 -3.55
CA MET A 70 4.42 -4.75 -3.16
C MET A 70 4.69 -6.24 -3.30
N GLY A 71 5.31 -6.68 -4.41
CA GLY A 71 5.67 -8.08 -4.62
C GLY A 71 6.72 -8.60 -3.64
N GLU A 72 7.73 -7.79 -3.29
CA GLU A 72 8.70 -8.13 -2.24
C GLU A 72 8.02 -8.32 -0.88
N SER A 73 7.13 -7.40 -0.52
CA SER A 73 6.37 -7.45 0.73
C SER A 73 5.42 -8.64 0.78
N ASP A 74 4.71 -8.94 -0.31
CA ASP A 74 3.80 -10.09 -0.40
C ASP A 74 4.55 -11.43 -0.24
N LYS A 75 5.70 -11.57 -0.93
CA LYS A 75 6.59 -12.71 -0.72
C LYS A 75 7.01 -12.85 0.74
N ARG A 76 7.43 -11.76 1.39
CA ARG A 76 7.84 -11.78 2.81
C ARG A 76 6.69 -12.16 3.73
N LEU A 77 5.45 -11.77 3.42
CA LEU A 77 4.27 -12.20 4.19
C LEU A 77 4.05 -13.70 4.08
N ILE A 78 4.21 -14.29 2.89
CA ILE A 78 4.15 -15.75 2.69
C ILE A 78 5.23 -16.45 3.52
N ASP A 79 6.44 -15.86 3.59
CA ASP A 79 7.55 -16.36 4.40
C ASP A 79 7.34 -16.16 5.92
N GLY A 80 6.21 -15.61 6.35
CA GLY A 80 5.85 -15.41 7.77
C GLY A 80 6.41 -14.13 8.39
N ALA A 81 6.79 -13.14 7.58
CA ALA A 81 7.28 -11.86 8.09
C ALA A 81 6.19 -11.06 8.81
N TYR A 82 6.62 -10.15 9.70
CA TYR A 82 5.72 -9.32 10.48
C TYR A 82 4.93 -8.34 9.59
N THR A 83 3.61 -8.40 9.72
CA THR A 83 2.60 -7.74 8.88
C THR A 83 2.71 -6.21 8.88
N PHE A 84 2.93 -5.60 10.05
CA PHE A 84 3.11 -4.14 10.18
C PHE A 84 4.28 -3.63 9.36
N LEU A 85 5.42 -4.31 9.43
CA LEU A 85 6.62 -3.88 8.72
C LEU A 85 6.43 -3.95 7.21
N GLN A 86 5.72 -4.96 6.71
CA GLN A 86 5.45 -5.07 5.29
C GLN A 86 4.48 -4.01 4.77
N LEU A 87 3.41 -3.68 5.53
CA LEU A 87 2.54 -2.57 5.16
C LEU A 87 3.28 -1.23 5.15
N MET A 88 4.12 -1.01 6.16
CA MET A 88 4.89 0.22 6.24
C MET A 88 5.92 0.33 5.11
N ASP A 89 6.57 -0.77 4.72
CA ASP A 89 7.50 -0.82 3.59
C ASP A 89 6.81 -0.43 2.28
N VAL A 90 5.61 -0.96 2.04
CA VAL A 90 4.78 -0.60 0.86
C VAL A 90 4.32 0.86 0.93
N ALA A 91 3.81 1.32 2.06
CA ALA A 91 3.38 2.71 2.24
C ALA A 91 4.52 3.70 2.00
N SER A 92 5.71 3.40 2.53
CA SER A 92 6.92 4.18 2.32
C SER A 92 7.31 4.24 0.84
N ALA A 93 7.30 3.12 0.13
CA ALA A 93 7.60 3.09 -1.29
C ALA A 93 6.61 3.90 -2.14
N ILE A 94 5.32 3.89 -1.78
CA ILE A 94 4.32 4.76 -2.41
C ILE A 94 4.65 6.23 -2.17
N ILE A 95 4.93 6.62 -0.92
CA ILE A 95 5.31 8.01 -0.59
C ILE A 95 6.54 8.43 -1.39
N ARG A 96 7.60 7.61 -1.42
CA ARG A 96 8.84 7.90 -2.16
C ARG A 96 8.59 8.04 -3.66
N ALA A 97 7.80 7.14 -4.23
CA ALA A 97 7.47 7.16 -5.65
C ALA A 97 6.64 8.41 -6.00
N VAL A 98 5.65 8.77 -5.18
CA VAL A 98 4.86 10.00 -5.35
C VAL A 98 5.73 11.26 -5.22
N CYS A 99 6.63 11.30 -4.24
CA CYS A 99 7.55 12.42 -4.01
C CYS A 99 8.76 12.46 -4.96
N ASN A 100 8.86 11.54 -5.93
CA ASN A 100 10.01 11.40 -6.84
C ASN A 100 11.37 11.31 -6.14
N MET A 101 11.41 10.73 -4.94
CA MET A 101 12.68 10.40 -4.28
C MET A 101 13.27 9.15 -4.93
N GLN A 102 14.51 9.24 -5.44
CA GLN A 102 15.21 8.10 -6.02
C GLN A 102 15.39 7.00 -4.96
N GLU A 103 15.12 5.75 -5.33
CA GLU A 103 15.53 4.60 -4.53
C GLU A 103 16.99 4.28 -4.85
N GLU A 104 17.89 4.48 -3.87
CA GLU A 104 19.22 3.87 -3.92
C GLU A 104 19.05 2.35 -3.89
N PHE A 105 19.35 1.70 -5.01
CA PHE A 105 19.48 0.24 -5.09
C PHE A 105 20.75 -0.15 -4.33
N HIS A 106 20.60 -0.93 -3.26
CA HIS A 106 21.70 -1.64 -2.61
C HIS A 106 21.47 -3.14 -2.71
#